data_AF-A0A1G3HIS4-F1
#
_entry.id   AF-A0A1G3HIS4-F1
#
_cell.length_a   1.000
_cell.length_b   1.000
_cell.length_c   1.000
_cell.angle_alpha   90.00
_cell.angle_beta   90.00
_cell.angle_gamma   90.00
#
_symmetry.space_group_name_H-M   'P 1'
#
loop_
_entity.id
_entity.type
_entity.pdbx_description
1 polymer ?
#
loop_
_entity_poly.entity_id
_entity_poly.type
_entity_poly.pdbx_seq_one_letter_code
_entity_poly.pdbx_strand_id
1 'polypeptide(L)'
;MNTIPLCAPGIPLRGQVTLADIRVAAEYLAARHNDTTGCATLMQAEIKGAIAPIMDRYKATMDAYAAAEAAAHAQLTELLVRSPHLFAKPRSLAVDGVKAGYRKAEDTLDWDDDEVVAKRILALLPQQYDLLVRTQVSLVVDALAALSPEDLQKIGVRTVTGVDSHYITVGDNDAEKLTKLVIAAAAARQGDDDKPRAAKGKAKAGKAVPA
;
A
#
# COMPACT_ATOMS: atom_id res chain seq x y z
N MET A 1 -34.97 7.01 12.94
CA MET A 1 -35.90 7.16 11.80
C MET A 1 -35.82 8.60 11.33
N ASN A 2 -35.05 8.89 10.29
CA ASN A 2 -35.03 10.20 9.67
C ASN A 2 -35.30 10.00 8.17
N THR A 3 -36.44 10.48 7.72
CA THR A 3 -36.95 10.37 6.36
C THR A 3 -36.04 11.14 5.40
N ILE A 4 -35.30 10.44 4.55
CA ILE A 4 -34.59 11.04 3.42
C ILE A 4 -35.66 11.48 2.41
N PRO A 5 -35.79 12.76 2.07
CA PRO A 5 -36.73 13.18 1.03
C PRO A 5 -36.19 12.69 -0.32
N LEU A 6 -36.85 11.65 -0.86
CA LEU A 6 -36.53 10.98 -2.11
C LEU A 6 -37.02 11.76 -3.34
N CYS A 7 -36.95 13.09 -3.32
CA CYS A 7 -37.19 13.90 -4.52
C CYS A 7 -35.84 14.25 -5.14
N ALA A 8 -35.50 13.58 -6.24
CA ALA A 8 -34.63 14.20 -7.22
C ALA A 8 -35.28 15.51 -7.68
N PRO A 9 -34.52 16.60 -7.91
CA PRO A 9 -35.07 17.78 -8.54
C PRO A 9 -35.76 17.36 -9.86
N GLY A 10 -36.93 17.93 -10.14
CA GLY A 10 -37.76 17.55 -11.28
C GLY A 10 -37.05 17.83 -12.61
N ILE A 11 -36.24 16.87 -13.08
CA ILE A 11 -35.64 16.90 -14.40
C ILE A 11 -36.77 16.77 -15.42
N PRO A 12 -36.91 17.71 -16.38
CA PRO A 12 -37.97 17.65 -17.36
C PRO A 12 -37.81 16.41 -18.25
N LEU A 13 -38.66 15.40 -18.07
CA LEU A 13 -38.65 14.16 -18.87
C LEU A 13 -39.18 14.35 -20.31
N ARG A 14 -39.61 15.56 -20.68
CA ARG A 14 -40.20 15.89 -22.01
C ARG A 14 -39.86 17.30 -22.50
N GLY A 15 -38.58 17.68 -22.49
CA GLY A 15 -38.06 18.94 -23.06
C GLY A 15 -36.56 18.86 -23.36
N GLN A 16 -36.01 19.84 -24.09
CA GLN A 16 -34.55 19.93 -24.30
C GLN A 16 -33.86 20.16 -22.95
N VAL A 17 -32.90 19.31 -22.60
CA VAL A 17 -32.07 19.46 -21.40
C VAL A 17 -31.16 20.68 -21.56
N THR A 18 -31.20 21.58 -20.59
CA THR A 18 -30.38 22.79 -20.57
C THR A 18 -29.15 22.60 -19.68
N LEU A 19 -28.15 23.47 -19.84
CA LEU A 19 -27.00 23.52 -18.93
C LEU A 19 -27.41 23.81 -17.48
N ALA A 20 -28.50 24.55 -17.27
CA ALA A 20 -29.03 24.81 -15.94
C ALA A 20 -29.55 23.51 -15.27
N ASP A 21 -30.21 22.65 -16.03
CA ASP A 21 -30.70 21.35 -15.53
C ASP A 21 -29.53 20.43 -15.11
N ILE A 22 -28.45 20.41 -15.90
CA ILE A 22 -27.22 19.65 -15.56
C ILE A 22 -26.58 20.21 -14.29
N ARG A 23 -26.57 21.54 -14.12
CA ARG A 23 -25.99 22.19 -12.94
C ARG A 23 -26.76 21.83 -11.67
N VAL A 24 -28.09 21.87 -11.73
CA VAL A 24 -28.96 21.43 -10.62
C VAL A 24 -28.76 19.95 -10.31
N ALA A 25 -28.64 19.09 -11.33
CA ALA A 25 -28.37 17.67 -11.12
C ALA A 25 -26.99 17.41 -10.51
N ALA A 26 -25.96 18.16 -10.91
CA ALA A 26 -24.61 18.09 -10.36
C ALA A 26 -24.56 18.58 -8.90
N GLU A 27 -25.23 19.68 -8.57
CA GLU A 27 -25.37 20.18 -7.19
C GLU A 27 -26.08 19.17 -6.29
N TYR A 28 -27.15 18.53 -6.81
CA TYR A 28 -27.85 17.47 -6.10
C TYR A 28 -26.96 16.24 -5.85
N LEU A 29 -26.20 15.80 -6.86
CA LEU A 29 -25.24 14.70 -6.72
C LEU A 29 -24.16 15.03 -5.68
N ALA A 30 -23.63 16.26 -5.70
CA ALA A 30 -22.64 16.72 -4.73
C ALA A 30 -23.20 16.69 -3.30
N ALA A 31 -24.44 17.14 -3.08
CA ALA A 31 -25.09 17.07 -1.78
C ALA A 31 -25.23 15.63 -1.28
N ARG A 32 -25.65 14.68 -2.13
CA ARG A 32 -25.79 13.27 -1.76
C ARG A 32 -24.46 12.57 -1.51
N HIS A 33 -23.43 12.96 -2.25
CA HIS A 33 -22.08 12.50 -1.97
C HIS A 33 -21.62 13.00 -0.59
N ASN A 34 -21.85 14.27 -0.26
CA ASN A 34 -21.51 14.84 1.05
C ASN A 34 -22.27 14.14 2.20
N ASP A 35 -23.55 13.83 2.02
CA ASP A 35 -24.33 13.04 3.00
C ASP A 35 -23.67 11.67 3.27
N THR A 36 -23.27 10.98 2.20
CA THR A 36 -22.65 9.65 2.28
C THR A 36 -21.29 9.71 2.97
N THR A 37 -20.43 10.64 2.54
CA THR A 37 -19.09 10.83 3.11
C THR A 37 -19.16 11.30 4.57
N GLY A 38 -20.13 12.15 4.91
CA GLY A 38 -20.41 12.58 6.28
C GLY A 38 -20.80 11.40 7.17
N CYS A 39 -21.70 10.52 6.70
CA CYS A 39 -22.08 9.30 7.43
C CYS A 39 -20.89 8.36 7.65
N ALA A 40 -20.06 8.12 6.62
CA ALA A 40 -18.86 7.30 6.73
C ALA A 40 -17.85 7.87 7.75
N THR A 41 -17.72 9.20 7.80
CA THR A 41 -16.84 9.89 8.76
C THR A 41 -17.32 9.73 10.19
N LEU A 42 -18.63 9.86 10.43
CA LEU A 42 -19.24 9.63 11.75
C LEU A 42 -19.06 8.16 12.19
N MET A 43 -19.32 7.21 11.30
CA MET A 43 -19.10 5.79 11.56
C MET A 43 -17.64 5.50 11.94
N GLN A 44 -16.68 6.06 11.20
CA GLN A 44 -15.26 5.89 11.51
C GLN A 44 -14.89 6.49 12.88
N ALA A 45 -15.49 7.64 13.24
CA ALA A 45 -15.28 8.28 14.54
C ALA A 45 -15.83 7.42 15.69
N GLU A 46 -17.03 6.83 15.52
CA GLU A 46 -17.63 5.92 16.52
C GLU A 46 -16.80 4.65 16.69
N ILE A 47 -16.37 4.01 15.59
CA ILE A 47 -15.49 2.83 15.65
C ILE A 47 -14.20 3.15 16.41
N LYS A 48 -13.56 4.28 16.08
CA LYS A 48 -12.34 4.71 16.76
C LYS A 48 -12.58 4.97 18.26
N GLY A 49 -13.69 5.62 18.60
CA GLY A 49 -14.09 5.89 19.98
C GLY A 49 -14.37 4.62 20.78
N ALA A 50 -14.93 3.58 20.14
CA ALA A 50 -15.21 2.29 20.77
C ALA A 50 -13.95 1.43 20.96
N ILE A 51 -13.02 1.45 20.00
CA ILE A 51 -11.79 0.65 20.06
C ILE A 51 -10.79 1.19 21.08
N ALA A 52 -10.63 2.52 21.16
CA ALA A 52 -9.65 3.16 22.05
C ALA A 52 -9.70 2.65 23.53
N PRO A 53 -10.85 2.66 24.23
CA PRO A 53 -10.91 2.21 25.62
C PRO A 53 -10.70 0.70 25.78
N ILE A 54 -11.01 -0.10 24.76
CA ILE A 54 -10.72 -1.54 24.75
C ILE A 54 -9.20 -1.75 24.67
N MET A 55 -8.55 -1.05 23.73
CA MET A 55 -7.09 -1.09 23.60
C MET A 55 -6.41 -0.64 24.89
N ASP A 56 -6.82 0.49 25.47
CA ASP A 56 -6.21 1.02 26.70
C ASP A 56 -6.35 0.05 27.89
N ARG A 57 -7.47 -0.67 28.00
CA ARG A 57 -7.69 -1.67 29.04
C ARG A 57 -6.72 -2.86 28.94
N TYR A 58 -6.43 -3.32 27.73
CA TYR A 58 -5.64 -4.54 27.51
C TYR A 58 -4.18 -4.27 27.17
N LYS A 59 -3.82 -3.05 26.77
CA LYS A 59 -2.47 -2.71 26.33
C LYS A 59 -1.40 -3.06 27.36
N ALA A 60 -1.58 -2.62 28.62
CA ALA A 60 -0.61 -2.92 29.67
C ALA A 60 -0.45 -4.43 29.91
N THR A 61 -1.55 -5.19 29.85
CA THR A 61 -1.53 -6.65 30.00
C THR A 61 -0.86 -7.34 28.81
N MET A 62 -1.15 -6.90 27.58
CA MET A 62 -0.50 -7.41 26.37
C MET A 62 1.00 -7.10 26.37
N ASP A 63 1.39 -5.89 26.74
CA ASP A 63 2.79 -5.48 26.85
C ASP A 63 3.52 -6.33 27.91
N ALA A 64 2.88 -6.61 29.05
CA ALA A 64 3.44 -7.47 30.08
C ALA A 64 3.59 -8.93 29.63
N TYR A 65 2.60 -9.48 28.92
CA TYR A 65 2.69 -10.84 28.36
C TYR A 65 3.74 -10.95 27.27
N ALA A 66 3.82 -9.97 26.37
CA ALA A 66 4.86 -9.91 25.35
C ALA A 66 6.27 -9.79 25.98
N ALA A 67 6.42 -9.00 27.05
CA ALA A 67 7.68 -8.92 27.78
C ALA A 67 8.04 -10.24 28.48
N ALA A 68 7.08 -10.93 29.07
CA ALA A 68 7.29 -12.23 29.70
C ALA A 68 7.65 -13.32 28.67
N GLU A 69 6.99 -13.32 27.51
CA GLU A 69 7.30 -14.20 26.37
C GLU A 69 8.72 -13.96 25.85
N ALA A 70 9.09 -12.69 25.63
CA ALA A 70 10.44 -12.33 25.20
C ALA A 70 11.51 -12.76 26.22
N ALA A 71 11.23 -12.60 27.52
CA ALA A 71 12.13 -13.05 28.59
C ALA A 71 12.29 -14.58 28.61
N ALA A 72 11.19 -15.33 28.44
CA ALA A 72 11.23 -16.78 28.35
C ALA A 72 11.98 -17.26 27.09
N HIS A 73 11.77 -16.61 25.95
CA HIS A 73 12.50 -16.89 24.71
C HIS A 73 14.01 -16.64 24.87
N ALA A 74 14.38 -15.50 25.49
CA ALA A 74 15.78 -15.18 25.77
C ALA A 74 16.42 -16.21 26.72
N GLN A 75 15.72 -16.61 27.77
CA GLN A 75 16.18 -17.63 28.71
C GLN A 75 16.38 -18.99 28.01
N LEU A 76 15.41 -19.43 27.21
CA LEU A 76 15.51 -20.68 26.46
C LEU A 76 16.68 -20.63 25.46
N THR A 77 16.87 -19.49 24.80
CA THR A 77 18.01 -19.27 23.89
C THR A 77 19.35 -19.35 24.63
N GLU A 78 19.47 -18.73 25.81
CA GLU A 78 20.69 -18.80 26.63
C GLU A 78 20.99 -20.26 27.02
N LEU A 79 19.97 -21.02 27.44
CA LEU A 79 20.13 -22.44 27.79
C LEU A 79 20.61 -23.29 26.60
N LEU A 80 20.06 -23.05 25.41
CA LEU A 80 20.52 -23.70 24.18
C LEU A 80 21.99 -23.38 23.92
N VAL A 81 22.35 -22.10 23.89
CA VAL A 81 23.71 -21.61 23.62
C VAL A 81 24.74 -22.16 24.62
N ARG A 82 24.37 -22.28 25.90
CA ARG A 82 25.26 -22.82 26.95
C ARG A 82 25.39 -24.35 26.92
N SER A 83 24.45 -25.04 26.29
CA SER A 83 24.36 -26.51 26.35
C SER A 83 24.26 -27.18 24.97
N PRO A 84 25.13 -26.85 23.99
CA PRO A 84 25.04 -27.42 22.64
C PRO A 84 25.24 -28.95 22.63
N HIS A 85 26.01 -29.47 23.58
CA HIS A 85 26.32 -30.90 23.71
C HIS A 85 25.08 -31.77 23.98
N LEU A 86 24.02 -31.21 24.58
CA LEU A 86 22.75 -31.93 24.83
C LEU A 86 21.97 -32.22 23.54
N PHE A 87 22.26 -31.49 22.46
CA PHE A 87 21.56 -31.61 21.17
C PHE A 87 22.39 -32.31 20.09
N ALA A 88 23.43 -33.07 20.47
CA ALA A 88 24.18 -33.91 19.53
C ALA A 88 23.26 -34.99 18.92
N LYS A 89 22.44 -35.64 19.75
CA LYS A 89 21.38 -36.58 19.37
C LYS A 89 20.45 -36.76 20.58
N PRO A 90 19.18 -36.29 20.57
CA PRO A 90 18.40 -35.71 19.47
C PRO A 90 18.76 -34.25 19.14
N ARG A 91 18.54 -33.81 17.89
CA ARG A 91 18.84 -32.43 17.44
C ARG A 91 17.80 -31.39 17.86
N SER A 92 16.66 -31.81 18.39
CA SER A 92 15.60 -30.94 18.88
C SER A 92 14.75 -31.64 19.93
N LEU A 93 14.18 -30.84 20.82
CA LEU A 93 13.17 -31.20 21.80
C LEU A 93 11.87 -30.46 21.47
N ALA A 94 10.72 -31.08 21.68
CA ALA A 94 9.42 -30.42 21.56
C ALA A 94 8.62 -30.62 22.86
N VAL A 95 8.13 -29.54 23.46
CA VAL A 95 7.33 -29.55 24.69
C VAL A 95 6.21 -28.54 24.53
N ASP A 96 4.95 -28.96 24.72
CA ASP A 96 3.76 -28.10 24.68
C ASP A 96 3.68 -27.16 23.45
N GLY A 97 4.14 -27.65 22.30
CA GLY A 97 4.15 -26.89 21.03
C GLY A 97 5.41 -26.06 20.79
N VAL A 98 6.27 -25.87 21.79
CA VAL A 98 7.57 -25.19 21.64
C VAL A 98 8.63 -26.20 21.20
N LYS A 99 9.23 -26.00 20.03
CA LYS A 99 10.33 -26.81 19.51
C LYS A 99 11.65 -26.06 19.65
N ALA A 100 12.57 -26.61 20.43
CA ALA A 100 13.88 -26.01 20.73
C ALA A 100 15.03 -26.96 20.35
N GLY A 101 16.11 -26.42 19.81
CA GLY A 101 17.30 -27.19 19.45
C GLY A 101 18.04 -26.64 18.25
N TYR A 102 18.91 -27.45 17.66
CA TYR A 102 19.81 -27.04 16.58
C TYR A 102 19.36 -27.62 15.24
N ARG A 103 18.73 -26.77 14.43
CA ARG A 103 18.56 -27.04 13.00
C ARG A 103 19.78 -26.55 12.23
N LYS A 104 20.16 -27.28 11.17
CA LYS A 104 21.03 -26.68 10.15
C LYS A 104 20.21 -25.53 9.55
N ALA A 105 20.76 -24.32 9.51
CA ALA A 105 20.15 -23.25 8.74
C ALA A 105 20.01 -23.73 7.29
N GLU A 106 18.94 -23.31 6.63
CA GLU A 106 18.84 -23.51 5.18
C GLU A 106 20.02 -22.77 4.54
N ASP A 107 20.68 -23.43 3.59
CA ASP A 107 21.85 -22.84 2.93
C ASP A 107 21.36 -21.56 2.23
N THR A 108 21.76 -20.41 2.77
CA THR A 108 21.33 -19.10 2.25
C THR A 108 22.31 -18.69 1.16
N LEU A 109 21.79 -18.27 0.01
CA LEU A 109 22.61 -17.71 -1.06
C LEU A 109 22.83 -16.22 -0.77
N ASP A 110 24.09 -15.80 -0.78
CA ASP A 110 24.50 -14.42 -0.57
C ASP A 110 25.27 -13.93 -1.81
N TRP A 111 24.92 -12.74 -2.28
CA TRP A 111 25.60 -12.09 -3.39
C TRP A 111 25.42 -10.57 -3.31
N ASP A 112 26.40 -9.83 -3.81
CA ASP A 112 26.42 -8.37 -3.66
C ASP A 112 25.46 -7.64 -4.59
N ASP A 113 25.40 -8.04 -5.86
CA ASP A 113 24.69 -7.32 -6.93
C ASP A 113 24.05 -8.28 -7.94
N ASP A 114 22.72 -8.19 -8.04
CA ASP A 114 21.87 -8.94 -8.96
C ASP A 114 22.34 -8.82 -10.43
N GLU A 115 22.75 -7.64 -10.89
CA GLU A 115 23.15 -7.41 -12.28
C GLU A 115 24.47 -8.10 -12.60
N VAL A 116 25.40 -8.08 -11.65
CA VAL A 116 26.70 -8.73 -11.80
C VAL A 116 26.52 -10.25 -11.83
N VAL A 117 25.67 -10.78 -10.95
CA VAL A 117 25.35 -12.21 -10.92
C VAL A 117 24.61 -12.64 -12.18
N ALA A 118 23.61 -11.88 -12.66
CA ALA A 118 22.90 -12.16 -13.90
C ALA A 118 23.86 -12.21 -15.11
N LYS A 119 24.78 -11.23 -15.25
CA LYS A 119 25.79 -11.24 -16.31
C LYS A 119 26.71 -12.46 -16.26
N ARG A 120 27.10 -12.89 -15.06
CA ARG A 120 27.92 -14.11 -14.87
C ARG A 120 27.14 -15.37 -15.20
N ILE A 121 25.86 -15.45 -14.81
CA ILE A 121 24.98 -16.58 -15.17
C ILE A 121 24.86 -16.67 -16.69
N LEU A 122 24.68 -15.54 -17.38
CA LEU A 122 24.60 -15.53 -18.85
C LEU A 122 25.90 -16.03 -19.50
N ALA A 123 27.06 -15.69 -18.93
CA ALA A 123 28.36 -16.08 -19.48
C ALA A 123 28.72 -17.55 -19.21
N LEU A 124 28.41 -18.07 -18.02
CA LEU A 124 28.85 -19.39 -17.56
C LEU A 124 27.79 -20.48 -17.72
N LEU A 125 26.52 -20.12 -17.57
CA LEU A 125 25.38 -21.04 -17.57
C LEU A 125 24.27 -20.51 -18.51
N PRO A 126 24.56 -20.25 -19.79
CA PRO A 126 23.59 -19.67 -20.71
C PRO A 126 22.33 -20.51 -20.85
N GLN A 127 22.43 -21.84 -20.75
CA GLN A 127 21.28 -22.75 -20.82
C GLN A 127 20.33 -22.66 -19.61
N GLN A 128 20.77 -22.11 -18.48
CA GLN A 128 19.97 -22.00 -17.26
C GLN A 128 19.57 -20.55 -16.95
N TYR A 129 19.95 -19.59 -17.80
CA TYR A 129 19.72 -18.17 -17.57
C TYR A 129 18.23 -17.86 -17.37
N ASP A 130 17.36 -18.38 -18.24
CA ASP A 130 15.91 -18.14 -18.16
C ASP A 130 15.24 -18.78 -16.92
N LEU A 131 15.89 -19.78 -16.33
CA LEU A 131 15.44 -20.42 -15.09
C LEU A 131 15.86 -19.60 -13.86
N LEU A 132 17.08 -19.05 -13.89
CA LEU A 132 17.71 -18.37 -12.75
C LEU A 132 17.45 -16.87 -12.71
N VAL A 133 17.14 -16.24 -13.86
CA VAL A 133 16.94 -14.80 -13.99
C VAL A 133 15.55 -14.52 -14.54
N ARG A 134 14.71 -13.87 -13.71
CA ARG A 134 13.39 -13.41 -14.14
C ARG A 134 13.53 -12.08 -14.89
N THR A 135 13.23 -12.09 -16.18
CA THR A 135 13.12 -10.86 -16.98
C THR A 135 11.67 -10.37 -16.94
N GLN A 136 11.42 -9.15 -16.44
CA GLN A 136 10.12 -8.50 -16.54
C GLN A 136 10.12 -7.50 -17.69
N VAL A 137 9.31 -7.75 -18.72
CA VAL A 137 9.11 -6.80 -19.83
C VAL A 137 7.86 -5.98 -19.54
N SER A 138 8.02 -4.67 -19.34
CA SER A 138 6.91 -3.73 -19.19
C SER A 138 6.88 -2.78 -20.39
N LEU A 139 5.71 -2.60 -20.98
CA LEU A 139 5.52 -1.65 -22.08
C LEU A 139 5.46 -0.21 -21.55
N VAL A 140 6.16 0.69 -22.23
CA VAL A 140 6.09 2.13 -21.93
C VAL A 140 4.94 2.72 -22.75
N VAL A 141 3.78 2.89 -22.10
CA VAL A 141 2.55 3.37 -22.76
C VAL A 141 2.75 4.73 -23.42
N ASP A 142 3.50 5.63 -22.80
CA ASP A 142 3.77 6.97 -23.34
C ASP A 142 4.61 6.92 -24.64
N ALA A 143 5.58 6.00 -24.71
CA ALA A 143 6.40 5.82 -25.90
C ALA A 143 5.60 5.14 -27.02
N LEU A 144 4.70 4.21 -26.67
CA LEU A 144 3.75 3.64 -27.64
C LEU A 144 2.82 4.71 -28.20
N ALA A 145 2.31 5.61 -27.37
CA ALA A 145 1.44 6.70 -27.81
C ALA A 145 2.10 7.68 -28.79
N ALA A 146 3.44 7.76 -28.82
CA ALA A 146 4.20 8.62 -29.72
C ALA A 146 4.53 7.98 -31.09
N LEU A 147 4.22 6.70 -31.29
CA LEU A 147 4.49 6.00 -32.55
C LEU A 147 3.45 6.33 -33.63
N SER A 148 3.84 6.19 -34.90
CA SER A 148 2.93 6.36 -36.04
C SER A 148 1.84 5.26 -36.03
N PRO A 149 0.64 5.53 -36.59
CA PRO A 149 -0.42 4.53 -36.69
C PRO A 149 0.00 3.27 -37.47
N GLU A 150 0.84 3.44 -38.48
CA GLU A 150 1.40 2.32 -39.26
C GLU A 150 2.31 1.43 -38.42
N ASP A 151 3.14 2.04 -37.57
CA ASP A 151 4.05 1.29 -36.70
C ASP A 151 3.30 0.63 -35.54
N LEU A 152 2.30 1.30 -34.98
CA LEU A 152 1.37 0.73 -33.99
C LEU A 152 0.64 -0.50 -34.55
N GLN A 153 0.17 -0.43 -35.80
CA GLN A 153 -0.50 -1.55 -36.45
C GLN A 153 0.45 -2.74 -36.70
N LYS A 154 1.70 -2.49 -37.10
CA LYS A 154 2.72 -3.53 -37.29
C LYS A 154 3.05 -4.27 -35.98
N ILE A 155 3.06 -3.59 -34.84
CA ILE A 155 3.32 -4.20 -33.51
C ILE A 155 2.05 -4.75 -32.83
N GLY A 156 0.90 -4.72 -33.50
CA GLY A 156 -0.36 -5.25 -32.99
C GLY A 156 -1.04 -4.38 -31.94
N VAL A 157 -0.62 -3.12 -31.77
CA VAL A 157 -1.29 -2.14 -30.89
C VAL A 157 -2.35 -1.40 -31.70
N ARG A 158 -3.60 -1.51 -31.27
CA ARG A 158 -4.72 -0.76 -31.87
C ARG A 158 -5.02 0.49 -31.05
N THR A 159 -5.06 1.63 -31.71
CA THR A 159 -5.64 2.86 -31.15
C THR A 159 -7.15 2.74 -31.23
N VAL A 160 -7.82 2.69 -30.08
CA VAL A 160 -9.27 2.89 -30.03
C VAL A 160 -9.47 4.39 -30.09
N THR A 161 -10.03 4.89 -31.20
CA THR A 161 -10.38 6.30 -31.33
C THR A 161 -11.29 6.68 -30.17
N GLY A 162 -10.85 7.63 -29.34
CA GLY A 162 -11.67 8.16 -28.27
C GLY A 162 -12.95 8.72 -28.88
N VAL A 163 -14.09 8.14 -28.49
CA VAL A 163 -15.39 8.72 -28.79
C VAL A 163 -15.73 9.63 -27.62
N ASP A 164 -16.27 10.82 -27.92
CA ASP A 164 -16.79 11.71 -26.90
C ASP A 164 -17.77 10.93 -26.01
N SER A 165 -17.38 10.76 -24.76
CA SER A 165 -18.14 10.04 -23.74
C SER A 165 -18.41 10.97 -22.57
N HIS A 166 -19.58 10.82 -21.98
CA HIS A 166 -19.93 11.54 -20.78
C HIS A 166 -19.10 11.01 -19.61
N TYR A 167 -18.63 11.91 -18.74
CA TYR A 167 -17.95 11.54 -17.51
C TYR A 167 -18.60 12.26 -16.34
N ILE A 168 -18.68 11.57 -15.19
CA ILE A 168 -19.12 12.15 -13.93
C ILE A 168 -18.07 11.76 -12.90
N THR A 169 -17.39 12.75 -12.33
CA THR A 169 -16.48 12.54 -11.20
C THR A 169 -16.85 13.52 -10.11
N VAL A 170 -17.01 13.01 -8.89
CA VAL A 170 -17.14 13.85 -7.72
C VAL A 170 -15.73 14.17 -7.24
N GLY A 171 -15.22 15.34 -7.61
CA GLY A 171 -13.95 15.85 -7.13
C GLY A 171 -14.10 16.59 -5.81
N ASP A 172 -12.99 17.17 -5.33
CA ASP A 172 -13.00 18.01 -4.12
C ASP A 172 -14.06 19.11 -4.23
N ASN A 173 -14.84 19.31 -3.17
CA ASN A 173 -15.73 20.46 -3.08
C ASN A 173 -14.92 21.77 -2.90
N ASP A 174 -15.55 22.92 -3.10
CA ASP A 174 -14.85 24.22 -3.07
C ASP A 174 -14.23 24.52 -1.70
N ALA A 175 -14.83 24.03 -0.61
CA ALA A 175 -14.29 24.15 0.74
C ALA A 175 -13.03 23.29 0.94
N GLU A 176 -13.00 22.06 0.41
CA GLU A 176 -11.83 21.18 0.42
C GLU A 176 -10.69 21.74 -0.43
N LYS A 177 -11.00 22.31 -1.59
CA LYS A 177 -10.00 23.02 -2.43
C LYS A 177 -9.42 24.21 -1.68
N LEU A 178 -10.27 25.06 -1.08
CA LEU A 178 -9.82 26.18 -0.27
C LEU A 178 -8.94 25.72 0.90
N THR A 179 -9.35 24.63 1.57
CA THR A 179 -8.58 24.03 2.67
C THR A 179 -7.21 23.55 2.20
N LYS A 180 -7.14 22.82 1.07
CA LYS A 180 -5.89 22.37 0.45
C LYS A 180 -4.99 23.55 0.07
N LEU A 181 -5.56 24.63 -0.48
CA LEU A 181 -4.81 25.85 -0.81
C LEU A 181 -4.27 26.55 0.45
N VAL A 182 -5.05 26.66 1.52
CA VAL A 182 -4.62 27.25 2.80
C VAL A 182 -3.50 26.41 3.43
N ILE A 183 -3.63 25.08 3.43
CA ILE A 183 -2.60 24.17 3.93
C ILE A 183 -1.32 24.29 3.10
N ALA A 184 -1.43 24.31 1.77
CA ALA A 184 -0.29 24.49 0.87
C ALA A 184 0.40 25.84 1.10
N ALA A 185 -0.36 26.92 1.29
CA ALA A 185 0.17 28.24 1.61
C ALA A 185 0.85 28.29 2.98
N ALA A 186 0.31 27.57 3.98
CA ALA A 186 0.94 27.44 5.30
C ALA A 186 2.25 26.64 5.22
N ALA A 187 2.26 25.52 4.50
CA ALA A 187 3.45 24.71 4.29
C ALA A 187 4.56 25.47 3.55
N ALA A 188 4.20 26.29 2.54
CA ALA A 188 5.15 27.14 1.82
C ALA A 188 5.79 28.22 2.72
N ARG A 189 5.08 28.72 3.73
CA ARG A 189 5.62 29.67 4.72
C ARG A 189 6.53 29.02 5.77
N GLN A 190 6.37 27.71 6.00
CA GLN A 190 7.21 26.93 6.91
C GLN A 190 8.46 26.37 6.22
N GLY A 191 8.55 26.44 4.88
CA GLY A 191 9.54 25.72 4.08
C GLY A 191 10.59 26.58 3.37
N ASP A 192 11.17 27.60 4.02
CA ASP A 192 12.34 28.33 3.49
C ASP A 192 13.61 28.24 4.36
N ASP A 193 13.66 27.36 5.37
CA ASP A 193 14.85 27.20 6.24
C ASP A 193 15.37 25.76 6.38
N ASP A 194 14.95 24.80 5.55
CA ASP A 194 15.57 23.48 5.57
C ASP A 194 15.74 22.88 4.17
N LYS A 195 16.86 23.23 3.54
CA LYS A 195 17.35 22.58 2.33
C LYS A 195 18.69 21.88 2.59
N PRO A 196 18.71 20.68 3.18
CA PRO A 196 19.91 19.85 3.15
C PRO A 196 20.08 19.23 1.77
N ARG A 197 21.31 19.33 1.24
CA ARG A 197 21.79 18.66 0.02
C ARG A 197 21.40 17.18 0.02
N ALA A 198 20.86 16.73 -1.11
CA ALA A 198 20.55 15.33 -1.39
C ALA A 198 21.79 14.43 -1.24
N ALA A 199 21.78 13.56 -0.22
CA ALA A 199 22.61 12.38 -0.18
C ALA A 199 21.82 11.21 -0.79
N LYS A 200 22.31 10.69 -1.91
CA LYS A 200 21.87 9.41 -2.48
C LYS A 200 22.29 8.28 -1.55
N GLY A 201 21.33 7.46 -1.15
CA GLY A 201 21.57 6.19 -0.45
C GLY A 201 20.24 5.47 -0.24
N LYS A 202 19.82 4.68 -1.23
CA LYS A 202 18.64 3.81 -1.10
C LYS A 202 19.04 2.60 -0.25
N ALA A 203 18.64 2.58 1.01
CA ALA A 203 18.52 1.35 1.79
C ALA A 203 17.08 0.82 1.64
N LYS A 204 16.92 -0.34 1.01
CA LYS A 204 15.83 -1.30 1.27
C LYS A 204 16.48 -2.42 2.11
N ALA A 205 15.85 -3.06 3.09
CA ALA A 205 14.44 -3.19 3.42
C ALA A 205 14.23 -3.13 4.94
N GLY A 206 12.96 -2.95 5.32
CA GLY A 206 12.51 -2.86 6.70
C GLY A 206 12.73 -4.13 7.53
N LYS A 207 13.00 -3.88 8.82
CA LYS A 207 12.20 -4.30 9.99
C LYS A 207 10.85 -4.95 9.65
N ALA A 208 10.28 -5.86 10.43
CA ALA A 208 10.57 -6.44 11.74
C ALA A 208 9.56 -7.62 11.88
N VAL A 209 9.61 -8.51 12.86
CA VAL A 209 9.19 -8.32 14.26
C VAL A 209 9.39 -9.70 14.93
N PRO A 210 9.68 -9.75 16.24
CA PRO A 210 10.20 -10.90 16.95
C PRO A 210 9.10 -11.90 17.33
N ALA A 211 9.54 -13.13 17.57
CA ALA A 211 9.01 -13.98 18.64
C ALA A 211 10.13 -14.10 19.69
#